data_AF-F4BV03-F1
#
_entry.id   AF-F4BV03-F1
#
_cell.length_a   1.000
_cell.length_b   1.000
_cell.length_c   1.000
_cell.angle_alpha   90.00
_cell.angle_beta   90.00
_cell.angle_gamma   90.00
#
_symmetry.space_group_name_H-M   'P 1'
#
loop_
_entity.id
_entity.type
_entity.pdbx_description
1 polymer ?
#
loop_
_entity_poly.entity_id
_entity_poly.type
_entity_poly.pdbx_seq_one_letter_code
_entity_poly.pdbx_strand_id
1 'polypeptide(L)'
;MQLINMEIDKIAGPLRKVLREREIIARCELLLRTYDIVRAADLSEEEREELQKTIGKKIAPGIFVSIMSKEPAFFDLPRLDTFTQMDGRIFHFMHTKKYSKQDFAEANRKFLNSMPELRRIMYQSLKDLLVEFMSDAGYRLTSEETGELVFSAPERKARAFVATSVRSLDIDKCRGEQGEDVVALVPSGENLEPFMQFYQENGLKAEEREIQIWVTNMEKGSIDPFVGYTMDLDIYNQFENPRLAEMVRNNWSRRKQF
;
A
#
# COMPACT_ATOMS: atom_id res chain seq x y z
N MET A 1 -25.96 12.26 -15.82
CA MET A 1 -25.63 11.23 -16.84
C MET A 1 -24.47 11.63 -17.74
N GLN A 2 -24.37 12.88 -18.20
CA GLN A 2 -23.20 13.37 -18.96
C GLN A 2 -21.96 13.68 -18.08
N LEU A 3 -22.17 14.16 -16.84
CA LEU A 3 -21.11 14.38 -15.83
C LEU A 3 -20.44 13.06 -15.41
N ILE A 4 -21.22 12.07 -14.98
CA ILE A 4 -20.78 10.69 -14.66
C ILE A 4 -19.86 10.07 -15.73
N ASN A 5 -20.12 10.33 -17.02
CA ASN A 5 -19.29 9.81 -18.12
C ASN A 5 -17.93 10.52 -18.27
N MET A 6 -17.80 11.78 -17.88
CA MET A 6 -16.53 12.52 -17.89
C MET A 6 -15.65 12.17 -16.69
N GLU A 7 -16.26 11.92 -15.54
CA GLU A 7 -15.60 11.65 -14.25
C GLU A 7 -14.93 10.27 -14.24
N ILE A 8 -15.60 9.27 -14.83
CA ILE A 8 -15.06 7.94 -15.05
C ILE A 8 -13.86 7.97 -16.01
N ASP A 9 -13.85 8.84 -17.02
CA ASP A 9 -12.83 8.80 -18.09
C ASP A 9 -11.44 9.25 -17.61
N LYS A 10 -11.36 10.14 -16.60
CA LYS A 10 -10.10 10.56 -15.96
C LYS A 10 -9.31 9.38 -15.38
N ILE A 11 -10.00 8.32 -14.95
CA ILE A 11 -9.39 7.11 -14.37
C ILE A 11 -9.46 5.93 -15.34
N ALA A 12 -10.63 5.67 -15.92
CA ALA A 12 -10.85 4.54 -16.81
C ALA A 12 -10.05 4.65 -18.11
N GLY A 13 -9.89 5.86 -18.67
CA GLY A 13 -9.08 6.08 -19.87
C GLY A 13 -7.61 5.66 -19.68
N PRO A 14 -6.88 6.23 -18.70
CA PRO A 14 -5.52 5.81 -18.38
C PRO A 14 -5.38 4.33 -18.00
N LEU A 15 -6.30 3.79 -17.20
CA LEU A 15 -6.30 2.37 -16.86
C LEU A 15 -6.47 1.48 -18.09
N ARG A 16 -7.37 1.84 -19.01
CA ARG A 16 -7.57 1.11 -20.26
C ARG A 16 -6.30 1.12 -21.10
N LYS A 17 -5.56 2.23 -21.13
CA LYS A 17 -4.27 2.31 -21.82
C LYS A 17 -3.26 1.34 -21.20
N VAL A 18 -3.11 1.33 -19.87
CA VAL A 18 -2.25 0.37 -19.16
C VAL A 18 -2.61 -1.06 -19.50
N LEU A 19 -3.90 -1.42 -19.42
CA LEU A 19 -4.39 -2.78 -19.64
C LEU A 19 -4.28 -3.23 -21.10
N ARG A 20 -4.31 -2.29 -22.06
CA ARG A 20 -4.01 -2.58 -23.47
C ARG A 20 -2.53 -2.82 -23.72
N GLU A 21 -1.65 -2.06 -23.06
CA GLU A 21 -0.19 -2.21 -23.17
C GLU A 21 0.36 -3.42 -22.38
N ARG A 22 -0.41 -3.87 -21.38
CA ARG A 22 -0.08 -4.94 -20.44
C ARG A 22 -1.20 -5.99 -20.44
N GLU A 23 -1.24 -6.83 -21.48
CA GLU A 23 -2.24 -7.91 -21.57
C GLU A 23 -2.09 -8.97 -20.45
N ILE A 24 -0.87 -9.14 -19.95
CA ILE A 24 -0.54 -9.85 -18.72
C ILE A 24 0.15 -8.82 -17.81
N ILE A 25 -0.37 -8.61 -16.61
CA ILE A 25 0.12 -7.59 -15.67
C ILE A 25 0.35 -8.20 -14.29
N ALA A 26 1.46 -7.84 -13.64
CA ALA A 26 1.70 -8.23 -12.26
C ALA A 26 0.67 -7.55 -11.34
N ARG A 27 0.13 -8.28 -10.37
CA ARG A 27 -0.90 -7.78 -9.44
C ARG A 27 -0.44 -6.50 -8.74
N CYS A 28 0.80 -6.48 -8.25
CA CYS A 28 1.39 -5.30 -7.62
C CYS A 28 1.60 -4.13 -8.60
N GLU A 29 1.92 -4.38 -9.88
CA GLU A 29 2.00 -3.31 -10.89
C GLU A 29 0.63 -2.67 -11.12
N LEU A 30 -0.42 -3.49 -11.28
CA LEU A 30 -1.78 -3.00 -11.46
C LEU A 30 -2.21 -2.14 -10.27
N LEU A 31 -1.95 -2.60 -9.04
CA LEU A 31 -2.27 -1.86 -7.82
C LEU A 31 -1.59 -0.49 -7.82
N LEU A 32 -0.27 -0.44 -8.01
CA LEU A 32 0.50 0.80 -7.98
C LEU A 32 0.09 1.76 -9.09
N ARG A 33 -0.12 1.27 -10.32
CA ARG A 33 -0.61 2.09 -11.42
C ARG A 33 -2.02 2.64 -11.13
N THR A 34 -2.87 1.87 -10.44
CA THR A 34 -4.19 2.35 -10.01
C THR A 34 -4.05 3.52 -9.03
N TYR A 35 -3.18 3.42 -8.03
CA TYR A 35 -2.88 4.52 -7.11
C TYR A 35 -2.36 5.78 -7.84
N ASP A 36 -1.40 5.61 -8.76
CA ASP A 36 -0.82 6.72 -9.51
C ASP A 36 -1.87 7.43 -10.38
N ILE A 37 -2.72 6.67 -11.05
CA ILE A 37 -3.80 7.20 -11.90
C ILE A 37 -4.85 7.94 -11.06
N VAL A 38 -5.28 7.37 -9.93
CA VAL A 38 -6.27 8.03 -9.05
C VAL A 38 -5.71 9.33 -8.49
N ARG A 39 -4.43 9.37 -8.10
CA ARG A 39 -3.78 10.62 -7.68
C ARG A 39 -3.70 11.64 -8.81
N ALA A 40 -3.31 11.20 -10.00
CA ALA A 40 -3.16 12.07 -11.17
C ALA A 40 -4.51 12.58 -11.72
N ALA A 41 -5.62 11.94 -11.37
CA ALA A 41 -6.95 12.35 -11.79
C ALA A 41 -7.41 13.67 -11.16
N ASP A 42 -6.79 14.09 -10.05
CA ASP A 42 -7.06 15.35 -9.34
C ASP A 42 -8.57 15.59 -9.19
N LEU A 43 -9.22 14.64 -8.54
CA LEU A 43 -10.67 14.62 -8.37
C LEU A 43 -11.08 15.75 -7.42
N SER A 44 -12.09 16.50 -7.82
CA SER A 44 -12.83 17.39 -6.91
C SER A 44 -13.52 16.59 -5.80
N GLU A 45 -13.89 17.25 -4.70
CA GLU A 45 -14.61 16.60 -3.60
C GLU A 45 -15.93 15.98 -4.07
N GLU A 46 -16.65 16.63 -4.98
CA GLU A 46 -17.90 16.13 -5.57
C GLU A 46 -17.66 14.82 -6.36
N GLU A 47 -16.62 14.78 -7.20
CA GLU A 47 -16.20 13.59 -7.95
C GLU A 47 -15.76 12.46 -7.00
N ARG A 48 -15.04 12.82 -5.94
CA ARG A 48 -14.56 11.88 -4.91
C ARG A 48 -15.74 11.22 -4.19
N GLU A 49 -16.72 12.01 -3.75
CA GLU A 49 -17.92 11.52 -3.06
C GLU A 49 -18.76 10.60 -3.97
N GLU A 50 -18.90 10.94 -5.25
CA GLU A 50 -19.64 10.10 -6.20
C GLU A 50 -18.96 8.75 -6.43
N LEU A 51 -17.64 8.74 -6.64
CA LEU A 51 -16.89 7.50 -6.78
C LEU A 51 -16.94 6.66 -5.50
N GLN A 52 -16.85 7.28 -4.33
CA GLN A 52 -16.93 6.58 -3.05
C GLN A 52 -18.25 5.83 -2.84
N LYS A 53 -19.37 6.33 -3.40
CA LYS A 53 -20.67 5.63 -3.36
C LYS A 53 -20.65 4.31 -4.14
N THR A 54 -19.78 4.20 -5.13
CA THR A 54 -19.71 3.04 -6.05
C THR A 54 -18.62 2.05 -5.64
N ILE A 55 -17.41 2.54 -5.34
CA ILE A 55 -16.25 1.68 -5.07
C ILE A 55 -15.79 1.68 -3.61
N GLY A 56 -16.47 2.42 -2.73
CA GLY A 56 -16.17 2.53 -1.30
C GLY A 56 -15.24 3.69 -0.93
N LYS A 57 -15.04 3.93 0.37
CA LYS A 57 -14.29 5.09 0.90
C LYS A 57 -12.89 5.26 0.30
N LYS A 58 -12.16 4.17 0.11
CA LYS A 58 -10.79 4.18 -0.41
C LYS A 58 -10.82 3.96 -1.91
N ILE A 59 -10.64 5.03 -2.68
CA ILE A 59 -10.85 5.01 -4.13
C ILE A 59 -9.91 4.03 -4.84
N ALA A 60 -8.59 4.20 -4.76
CA ALA A 60 -7.65 3.33 -5.47
C ALA A 60 -7.81 1.83 -5.11
N PRO A 61 -7.91 1.45 -3.82
CA PRO A 61 -8.29 0.09 -3.41
C PRO A 61 -9.60 -0.41 -4.03
N GLY A 62 -10.66 0.40 -3.96
CA GLY A 62 -11.97 0.05 -4.50
C GLY A 62 -11.95 -0.20 -6.00
N ILE A 63 -11.25 0.66 -6.75
CA ILE A 63 -11.05 0.50 -8.20
C ILE A 63 -10.26 -0.77 -8.50
N PHE A 64 -9.16 -0.99 -7.79
CA PHE A 64 -8.32 -2.18 -7.96
C PHE A 64 -9.13 -3.48 -7.74
N VAL A 65 -9.87 -3.56 -6.63
CA VAL A 65 -10.75 -4.69 -6.33
C VAL A 65 -11.81 -4.87 -7.40
N SER A 66 -12.44 -3.76 -7.84
CA SER A 66 -13.45 -3.77 -8.90
C SER A 66 -12.95 -4.36 -10.21
N ILE A 67 -11.73 -4.05 -10.66
CA ILE A 67 -11.16 -4.57 -11.92
C ILE A 67 -11.00 -6.10 -11.90
N MET A 68 -10.76 -6.66 -10.71
CA MET A 68 -10.57 -8.09 -10.49
C MET A 68 -11.85 -8.80 -10.05
N SER A 69 -12.95 -8.06 -9.88
CA SER A 69 -14.24 -8.60 -9.47
C SER A 69 -15.03 -9.09 -10.69
N LYS A 70 -16.10 -9.86 -10.42
CA LYS A 70 -17.05 -10.28 -11.47
C LYS A 70 -17.97 -9.16 -11.94
N GLU A 71 -18.07 -8.08 -11.15
CA GLU A 71 -18.96 -6.93 -11.35
C GLU A 71 -18.12 -5.64 -11.26
N PRO A 72 -17.42 -5.26 -12.34
CA PRO A 72 -16.58 -4.07 -12.32
C PRO A 72 -17.45 -2.80 -12.28
N ALA A 73 -17.07 -1.85 -11.42
CA ALA A 73 -17.64 -0.51 -11.35
C ALA A 73 -17.47 0.29 -12.65
N PHE A 74 -16.44 -0.04 -13.44
CA PHE A 74 -16.18 0.53 -14.75
C PHE A 74 -16.50 -0.50 -15.83
N PHE A 75 -17.65 -0.32 -16.50
CA PHE A 75 -18.18 -1.26 -17.50
C PHE A 75 -17.32 -1.36 -18.78
N ASP A 76 -16.44 -0.40 -18.99
CA ASP A 76 -15.58 -0.19 -20.15
C ASP A 76 -14.13 -0.67 -19.94
N LEU A 77 -13.78 -1.13 -18.73
CA LEU A 77 -12.49 -1.74 -18.43
C LEU A 77 -12.50 -3.25 -18.69
N PRO A 78 -11.40 -3.82 -19.21
CA PRO A 78 -11.29 -5.26 -19.37
C PRO A 78 -11.25 -5.94 -18.00
N ARG A 79 -11.93 -7.09 -17.92
CA ARG A 79 -12.00 -7.90 -16.70
C ARG A 79 -10.74 -8.74 -16.56
N LEU A 80 -10.10 -8.64 -15.40
CA LEU A 80 -8.93 -9.41 -15.03
C LEU A 80 -9.28 -10.37 -13.90
N ASP A 81 -10.19 -11.31 -14.18
CA ASP A 81 -10.70 -12.30 -13.23
C ASP A 81 -9.87 -13.59 -13.19
N THR A 82 -8.86 -13.70 -14.05
CA THR A 82 -8.00 -14.88 -14.18
C THR A 82 -6.56 -14.53 -13.81
N PHE A 83 -5.94 -15.41 -13.03
CA PHE A 83 -4.56 -15.23 -12.59
C PHE A 83 -3.75 -16.51 -12.66
N THR A 84 -2.43 -16.33 -12.64
CA THR A 84 -1.46 -17.41 -12.40
C THR A 84 -0.37 -16.93 -11.46
N GLN A 85 0.38 -17.87 -10.88
CA GLN A 85 1.55 -17.59 -10.07
C GLN A 85 2.80 -18.06 -10.80
N MET A 86 3.79 -17.18 -10.92
CA MET A 86 5.09 -17.48 -11.52
C MET A 86 6.18 -16.77 -10.71
N ASP A 87 7.21 -17.51 -10.31
CA ASP A 87 8.35 -17.00 -9.52
C ASP A 87 7.94 -16.19 -8.26
N GLY A 88 6.90 -16.68 -7.57
CA GLY A 88 6.39 -16.05 -6.34
C GLY A 88 5.63 -14.73 -6.55
N ARG A 89 5.20 -14.44 -7.79
CA ARG A 89 4.39 -13.27 -8.16
C ARG A 89 3.07 -13.68 -8.77
N ILE A 90 2.03 -12.88 -8.52
CA ILE A 90 0.71 -13.06 -9.13
C ILE A 90 0.61 -12.23 -10.41
N PHE A 91 0.25 -12.86 -11.53
CA PHE A 91 -0.03 -12.20 -12.80
C PHE A 91 -1.50 -12.37 -13.18
N HIS A 92 -2.13 -11.28 -13.60
CA HIS A 92 -3.51 -11.20 -14.08
C HIS A 92 -3.56 -11.04 -15.59
N PHE A 93 -4.58 -11.63 -16.23
CA PHE A 93 -4.77 -11.58 -17.68
C PHE A 93 -6.24 -11.86 -18.06
N MET A 94 -6.62 -11.53 -19.29
CA MET A 94 -7.97 -11.81 -19.79
C MET A 94 -8.13 -13.28 -20.18
N HIS A 95 -9.18 -13.96 -19.70
CA HIS A 95 -9.45 -15.37 -20.01
C HIS A 95 -9.75 -15.66 -21.48
N THR A 96 -10.06 -14.65 -22.29
CA THR A 96 -10.45 -14.80 -23.70
C THR A 96 -9.27 -15.07 -24.63
N LYS A 97 -8.03 -14.98 -24.13
CA LYS A 97 -6.80 -15.22 -24.89
C LYS A 97 -6.03 -16.41 -24.32
N LYS A 98 -5.39 -17.18 -25.21
CA LYS A 98 -4.43 -18.22 -24.81
C LYS A 98 -3.04 -17.59 -24.74
N TYR A 99 -2.39 -17.73 -23.59
CA TYR A 99 -1.04 -17.23 -23.36
C TYR A 99 -0.04 -18.40 -23.25
N SER A 100 1.12 -18.23 -23.86
CA SER A 100 2.25 -19.15 -23.80
C SER A 100 3.18 -18.80 -22.63
N LYS A 101 4.11 -19.70 -22.30
CA LYS A 101 5.17 -19.41 -21.32
C LYS A 101 6.03 -18.20 -21.72
N GLN A 102 6.22 -17.97 -23.02
CA GLN A 102 6.99 -16.83 -23.52
C GLN A 102 6.28 -15.50 -23.25
N ASP A 103 4.95 -15.48 -23.31
CA ASP A 103 4.16 -14.28 -23.00
C ASP A 103 4.31 -13.87 -21.53
N PHE A 104 4.29 -14.85 -20.61
CA PHE A 104 4.54 -14.61 -19.19
C PHE A 104 5.98 -14.16 -18.91
N ALA A 105 6.97 -14.74 -19.61
CA ALA A 105 8.37 -14.30 -19.48
C ALA A 105 8.55 -12.85 -19.94
N GLU A 106 7.91 -12.47 -21.05
CA GLU A 106 7.91 -11.09 -21.56
C GLU A 106 7.19 -10.13 -20.61
N ALA A 107 6.06 -10.54 -20.04
CA ALA A 107 5.34 -9.77 -19.03
C ALA A 107 6.20 -9.53 -17.78
N ASN A 108 6.90 -10.57 -17.29
CA ASN A 108 7.83 -10.44 -16.17
C ASN A 108 8.99 -9.49 -16.51
N ARG A 109 9.55 -9.57 -17.72
CA ARG A 109 10.61 -8.65 -18.18
C ARG A 109 10.12 -7.19 -18.20
N LYS A 110 8.92 -6.93 -18.73
CA LYS A 110 8.30 -5.58 -18.72
C LYS A 110 8.07 -5.06 -17.30
N PHE A 111 7.61 -5.93 -16.41
CA PHE A 111 7.44 -5.62 -15.00
C PHE A 111 8.78 -5.23 -14.35
N LEU A 112 9.82 -6.04 -14.52
CA LEU A 112 11.17 -5.76 -13.99
C LEU A 112 11.73 -4.43 -14.51
N ASN A 113 11.52 -4.12 -15.79
CA ASN A 113 11.92 -2.85 -16.37
C ASN A 113 11.14 -1.65 -15.79
N SER A 114 9.91 -1.88 -15.31
CA SER A 114 9.07 -0.84 -14.69
C SER A 114 9.40 -0.63 -13.20
N MET A 115 10.24 -1.48 -12.58
CA MET A 115 10.50 -1.42 -11.13
C MET A 115 11.00 -0.07 -10.61
N PRO A 116 11.90 0.68 -11.28
CA PRO A 116 12.31 2.00 -10.80
C PRO A 116 11.13 2.98 -10.71
N GLU A 117 10.26 3.00 -11.72
CA GLU A 117 9.04 3.81 -11.75
C GLU A 117 8.06 3.35 -10.65
N LEU A 118 7.81 2.04 -10.55
CA LEU A 118 6.89 1.47 -9.58
C LEU A 118 7.34 1.72 -8.13
N ARG A 119 8.64 1.72 -7.84
CA ARG A 119 9.17 2.09 -6.52
C ARG A 119 8.88 3.56 -6.17
N ARG A 120 9.01 4.48 -7.14
CA ARG A 120 8.66 5.89 -6.95
C ARG A 120 7.16 6.04 -6.67
N ILE A 121 6.32 5.36 -7.45
CA ILE A 121 4.86 5.36 -7.26
C ILE A 121 4.50 4.80 -5.88
N MET A 122 5.08 3.67 -5.49
CA MET A 122 4.86 3.04 -4.19
C MET A 122 5.24 3.96 -3.04
N TYR A 123 6.42 4.57 -3.10
CA TYR A 123 6.89 5.49 -2.08
C TYR A 123 5.90 6.64 -1.86
N GLN A 124 5.47 7.29 -2.95
CA GLN A 124 4.50 8.38 -2.83
C GLN A 124 3.13 7.87 -2.35
N SER A 125 2.67 6.71 -2.81
CA SER A 125 1.39 6.13 -2.39
C SER A 125 1.37 5.78 -0.89
N LEU A 126 2.48 5.30 -0.35
CA LEU A 126 2.63 5.03 1.09
C LEU A 126 2.59 6.33 1.91
N LYS A 127 3.21 7.40 1.42
CA LYS A 127 3.11 8.72 2.04
C LYS A 127 1.69 9.24 2.04
N ASP A 128 1.02 9.19 0.88
CA ASP A 128 -0.36 9.68 0.74
C ASP A 128 -1.29 8.93 1.72
N LEU A 129 -1.15 7.60 1.84
CA LEU A 129 -1.88 6.79 2.80
C LEU A 129 -1.57 7.14 4.25
N LEU A 130 -0.30 7.38 4.59
CA LEU A 130 0.10 7.76 5.94
C LEU A 130 -0.45 9.12 6.33
N VAL A 131 -0.40 10.10 5.42
CA VAL A 131 -0.93 11.44 5.66
C VAL A 131 -2.44 11.39 5.91
N GLU A 132 -3.18 10.62 5.12
CA GLU A 132 -4.62 10.40 5.34
C GLU A 132 -4.86 9.73 6.71
N PHE A 133 -4.14 8.64 7.02
CA PHE A 133 -4.26 7.92 8.29
C PHE A 133 -3.97 8.81 9.50
N MET A 134 -2.89 9.61 9.46
CA MET A 134 -2.53 10.52 10.54
C MET A 134 -3.52 11.68 10.67
N SER A 135 -4.05 12.19 9.55
CA SER A 135 -5.10 13.20 9.56
C SER A 135 -6.39 12.69 10.22
N ASP A 136 -6.79 11.45 9.93
CA ASP A 136 -7.95 10.80 10.56
C ASP A 136 -7.73 10.59 12.08
N ALA A 137 -6.47 10.45 12.52
CA ALA A 137 -6.06 10.44 13.93
C ALA A 137 -5.89 11.85 14.55
N GLY A 138 -6.21 12.93 13.83
CA GLY A 138 -6.14 14.31 14.34
C GLY A 138 -4.76 14.98 14.25
N TYR A 139 -3.80 14.36 13.57
CA TYR A 139 -2.47 14.93 13.34
C TYR A 139 -2.43 15.76 12.06
N ARG A 140 -1.53 16.73 12.01
CA ARG A 140 -1.21 17.50 10.80
C ARG A 140 0.24 17.28 10.40
N LEU A 141 0.50 17.13 9.12
CA LEU A 141 1.86 17.12 8.57
C LEU A 141 2.48 18.52 8.75
N THR A 142 3.63 18.60 9.40
CA THR A 142 4.34 19.86 9.68
C THR A 142 5.70 19.95 8.99
N SER A 143 6.31 18.82 8.64
CA SER A 143 7.53 18.76 7.83
C SER A 143 7.53 17.54 6.93
N GLU A 144 8.09 17.69 5.73
CA GLU A 144 8.31 16.61 4.78
C GLU A 144 9.71 16.76 4.18
N GLU A 145 10.58 15.79 4.48
CA GLU A 145 11.91 15.67 3.90
C GLU A 145 12.05 14.33 3.15
N THR A 146 13.19 14.11 2.49
CA THR A 146 13.37 12.88 1.71
C THR A 146 13.42 11.66 2.64
N GLY A 147 12.37 10.85 2.61
CA GLY A 147 12.25 9.63 3.44
C GLY A 147 11.51 9.82 4.76
N GLU A 148 11.15 11.05 5.11
CA GLU A 148 10.79 11.43 6.47
C GLU A 148 9.61 12.40 6.52
N LEU A 149 8.66 12.16 7.43
CA LEU A 149 7.49 12.98 7.65
C LEU A 149 7.33 13.27 9.13
N VAL A 150 7.09 14.53 9.48
CA VAL A 150 6.82 14.94 10.87
C VAL A 150 5.37 15.37 10.99
N PHE A 151 4.69 14.77 11.95
CA PHE A 151 3.28 15.02 12.27
C PHE A 151 3.16 15.64 13.66
N SER A 152 2.16 16.50 13.83
CA SER A 152 1.89 17.13 15.13
C SER A 152 0.39 17.20 15.42
N ALA A 153 0.04 16.94 16.69
CA ALA A 153 -1.28 17.12 17.28
C ALA A 153 -1.09 17.90 18.62
N PRO A 154 -2.15 18.35 19.32
CA PRO A 154 -2.00 18.98 20.62
C PRO A 154 -1.17 18.09 21.57
N GLU A 155 -0.05 18.63 22.05
CA GLU A 155 0.89 17.98 22.97
C GLU A 155 1.57 16.69 22.46
N ARG A 156 1.38 16.32 21.18
CA ARG A 156 1.92 15.08 20.61
C ARG A 156 2.64 15.33 19.29
N LYS A 157 3.69 14.56 19.05
CA LYS A 157 4.46 14.58 17.80
C LYS A 157 4.80 13.16 17.40
N ALA A 158 4.74 12.89 16.10
CA ALA A 158 5.17 11.63 15.52
C ALA A 158 6.10 11.89 14.35
N ARG A 159 7.17 11.11 14.25
CA ARG A 159 8.13 11.14 13.15
C ARG A 159 8.10 9.81 12.44
N ALA A 160 7.81 9.86 11.14
CA ALA A 160 7.59 8.69 10.33
C ALA A 160 8.64 8.55 9.22
N PHE A 161 9.12 7.32 9.04
CA PHE A 161 10.09 6.93 8.01
C PHE A 161 9.42 5.98 7.02
N VAL A 162 9.47 6.27 5.72
CA VAL A 162 8.81 5.44 4.70
C VAL A 162 9.83 4.61 3.93
N ALA A 163 9.65 3.29 3.90
CA ALA A 163 10.45 2.37 3.11
C ALA A 163 9.59 1.54 2.15
N THR A 164 10.04 1.36 0.90
CA THR A 164 9.30 0.61 -0.13
C THR A 164 9.33 -0.91 0.04
N SER A 165 9.97 -1.41 1.09
CA SER A 165 9.91 -2.81 1.51
C SER A 165 10.45 -2.95 2.93
N VAL A 166 10.03 -4.00 3.63
CA VAL A 166 10.62 -4.35 4.94
C VAL A 166 12.12 -4.68 4.85
N ARG A 167 12.59 -5.23 3.72
CA ARG A 167 14.01 -5.55 3.50
C ARG A 167 14.92 -4.33 3.36
N SER A 168 14.35 -3.20 2.94
CA SER A 168 15.07 -1.93 2.78
C SER A 168 14.96 -1.03 4.00
N LEU A 169 14.23 -1.44 5.03
CA LEU A 169 14.08 -0.66 6.25
C LEU A 169 15.36 -0.71 7.07
N ASP A 170 15.94 0.47 7.31
CA ASP A 170 17.11 0.66 8.15
C ASP A 170 16.69 1.29 9.48
N ILE A 171 16.51 0.46 10.49
CA ILE A 171 16.05 0.89 11.83
C ILE A 171 17.07 1.79 12.55
N ASP A 172 18.34 1.82 12.14
CA ASP A 172 19.33 2.69 12.76
C ASP A 172 19.19 4.15 12.29
N LYS A 173 18.47 4.38 11.18
CA LYS A 173 18.09 5.71 10.67
C LYS A 173 16.76 6.21 11.21
N CYS A 174 15.93 5.34 11.78
CA CYS A 174 14.65 5.72 12.36
C CYS A 174 14.89 6.33 13.75
N ARG A 175 15.10 7.65 13.83
CA ARG A 175 15.41 8.37 15.07
C ARG A 175 14.48 9.56 15.23
N GLY A 176 13.94 9.75 16.43
CA GLY A 176 13.13 10.92 16.79
C GLY A 176 13.80 11.75 17.88
N GLU A 177 13.19 12.90 18.17
CA GLU A 177 13.53 13.72 19.33
C GLU A 177 12.82 13.20 20.59
N GLN A 178 13.26 13.66 21.77
CA GLN A 178 12.63 13.25 23.02
C GLN A 178 11.15 13.66 23.03
N GLY A 179 10.26 12.69 23.29
CA GLY A 179 8.82 12.90 23.30
C GLY A 179 8.13 12.77 21.94
N GLU A 180 8.85 12.37 20.89
CA GLU A 180 8.26 12.02 19.59
C GLU A 180 8.05 10.50 19.47
N ASP A 181 6.86 10.10 19.00
CA ASP A 181 6.63 8.72 18.57
C ASP A 181 7.39 8.46 17.26
N VAL A 182 8.21 7.40 17.22
CA VAL A 182 8.98 7.03 16.04
C VAL A 182 8.31 5.89 15.30
N VAL A 183 7.93 6.13 14.04
CA VAL A 183 7.20 5.18 13.21
C VAL A 183 7.99 4.86 11.94
N ALA A 184 8.06 3.60 11.55
CA ALA A 184 8.54 3.17 10.24
C ALA A 184 7.39 2.50 9.48
N LEU A 185 7.05 3.01 8.30
CA LEU A 185 6.00 2.49 7.44
C LEU A 185 6.58 1.66 6.29
N VAL A 186 6.07 0.44 6.12
CA VAL A 186 6.43 -0.45 5.02
C VAL A 186 5.18 -1.01 4.32
N PRO A 187 5.21 -1.30 3.01
CA PRO A 187 4.11 -2.00 2.35
C PRO A 187 4.10 -3.48 2.75
N SER A 188 2.92 -4.09 2.82
CA SER A 188 2.77 -5.54 2.86
C SER A 188 3.37 -6.20 1.63
N GLY A 189 3.80 -7.46 1.73
CA GLY A 189 4.34 -8.23 0.61
C GLY A 189 3.49 -9.47 0.30
N GLU A 190 3.66 -10.01 -0.92
CA GLU A 190 3.05 -11.30 -1.33
C GLU A 190 3.64 -12.51 -0.56
N ASN A 191 4.79 -12.34 0.10
CA ASN A 191 5.49 -13.38 0.84
C ASN A 191 5.72 -12.94 2.30
N LEU A 192 5.52 -13.88 3.24
CA LEU A 192 5.73 -13.65 4.67
C LEU A 192 7.21 -13.68 5.07
N GLU A 193 8.03 -14.45 4.37
CA GLU A 193 9.44 -14.69 4.72
C GLU A 193 10.27 -13.41 4.97
N PRO A 194 10.19 -12.34 4.13
CA PRO A 194 10.88 -11.08 4.41
C PRO A 194 10.51 -10.45 5.76
N PHE A 195 9.24 -10.56 6.18
CA PHE A 195 8.76 -10.00 7.43
C PHE A 195 9.19 -10.85 8.62
N MET A 196 9.11 -12.18 8.49
CA MET A 196 9.59 -13.10 9.52
C MET A 196 11.08 -12.92 9.78
N GLN A 197 11.88 -12.87 8.70
CA GLN A 197 13.32 -12.62 8.78
C GLN A 197 13.61 -11.28 9.46
N PHE A 198 12.96 -10.21 9.00
CA PHE A 198 13.14 -8.89 9.60
C PHE A 198 12.77 -8.89 11.09
N TYR A 199 11.65 -9.49 11.48
CA TYR A 199 11.22 -9.54 12.89
C TYR A 199 12.23 -10.27 13.78
N GLN A 200 12.75 -11.40 13.32
CA GLN A 200 13.74 -12.18 14.07
C GLN A 200 15.07 -11.45 14.24
N GLU A 201 15.46 -10.64 13.24
CA GLU A 201 16.72 -9.89 13.23
C GLU A 201 16.62 -8.54 13.98
N ASN A 202 15.48 -7.85 13.86
CA ASN A 202 15.33 -6.44 14.24
C ASN A 202 14.17 -6.15 15.19
N GLY A 203 13.25 -7.09 15.42
CA GLY A 203 12.03 -6.86 16.20
C GLY A 203 12.31 -6.39 17.64
N LEU A 204 13.17 -7.11 18.37
CA LEU A 204 13.56 -6.73 19.73
C LEU A 204 14.29 -5.37 19.75
N LYS A 205 15.19 -5.14 18.80
CA LYS A 205 15.94 -3.89 18.70
C LYS A 205 15.04 -2.68 18.41
N ALA A 206 13.96 -2.87 17.64
CA ALA A 206 12.96 -1.84 17.42
C ALA A 206 12.15 -1.56 18.71
N GLU A 207 11.69 -2.60 19.41
CA GLU A 207 10.97 -2.45 20.69
C GLU A 207 11.83 -1.76 21.77
N GLU A 208 13.09 -2.16 21.94
CA GLU A 208 14.04 -1.56 22.90
C GLU A 208 14.33 -0.08 22.62
N ARG A 209 14.09 0.37 21.39
CA ARG A 209 14.27 1.77 20.94
C ARG A 209 12.96 2.52 20.79
N GLU A 210 11.85 1.92 21.22
CA GLU A 210 10.50 2.48 21.12
C GLU A 210 10.12 2.85 19.68
N ILE A 211 10.71 2.15 18.68
CA ILE A 211 10.38 2.30 17.26
C ILE A 211 9.20 1.40 16.95
N GLN A 212 8.12 2.00 16.46
CA GLN A 212 6.98 1.28 15.94
C GLN A 212 7.17 1.03 14.45
N ILE A 213 6.88 -0.19 14.01
CA ILE A 213 6.92 -0.54 12.58
C ILE A 213 5.51 -0.87 12.17
N TRP A 214 4.98 -0.16 11.19
CA TRP A 214 3.64 -0.32 10.67
C TRP A 214 3.69 -0.89 9.26
N VAL A 215 2.72 -1.74 8.94
CA VAL A 215 2.57 -2.35 7.63
C VAL A 215 1.32 -1.80 6.95
N THR A 216 1.44 -1.46 5.67
CA THR A 216 0.33 -0.98 4.85
C THR A 216 -0.24 -2.11 4.01
N ASN A 217 -1.53 -2.38 4.10
CA ASN A 217 -2.25 -3.17 3.11
C ASN A 217 -2.80 -2.23 2.03
N MET A 218 -2.04 -2.04 0.97
CA MET A 218 -2.43 -1.15 -0.14
C MET A 218 -3.64 -1.67 -0.94
N GLU A 219 -3.95 -2.96 -0.89
CA GLU A 219 -5.15 -3.48 -1.56
C GLU A 219 -6.44 -3.11 -0.81
N LYS A 220 -6.33 -2.80 0.48
CA LYS A 220 -7.43 -2.34 1.33
C LYS A 220 -7.35 -0.84 1.66
N GLY A 221 -6.18 -0.23 1.49
CA GLY A 221 -5.91 1.14 1.93
C GLY A 221 -5.85 1.29 3.45
N SER A 222 -5.36 0.26 4.15
CA SER A 222 -5.24 0.24 5.62
C SER A 222 -3.79 0.17 6.08
N ILE A 223 -3.56 0.54 7.33
CA ILE A 223 -2.28 0.49 8.04
C ILE A 223 -2.52 -0.27 9.35
N ASP A 224 -1.57 -1.11 9.74
CA ASP A 224 -1.62 -1.91 10.97
C ASP A 224 -0.25 -1.98 11.65
N PRO A 225 -0.18 -2.11 12.99
CA PRO A 225 1.08 -2.26 13.70
C PRO A 225 1.68 -3.64 13.43
N PHE A 226 2.96 -3.69 13.05
CA PHE A 226 3.74 -4.91 12.82
C PHE A 226 4.71 -5.20 13.98
N VAL A 227 5.41 -4.17 14.46
CA VAL A 227 6.29 -4.22 15.65
C VAL A 227 6.00 -3.00 16.53
N GLY A 228 6.05 -3.20 17.84
CA GLY A 228 5.72 -2.15 18.81
C GLY A 228 4.21 -1.87 18.86
N TYR A 229 3.85 -0.95 19.75
CA TYR A 229 2.48 -0.50 19.96
C TYR A 229 2.48 0.99 20.28
N THR A 230 1.38 1.65 19.93
CA THR A 230 1.15 3.04 20.32
C THR A 230 0.35 3.09 21.62
N MET A 231 0.63 4.09 22.46
CA MET A 231 -0.25 4.46 23.59
C MET A 231 -1.27 5.52 23.19
N ASP A 232 -1.13 6.09 21.99
CA ASP A 232 -2.06 7.05 21.43
C ASP A 232 -3.34 6.36 20.96
N LEU A 233 -4.44 6.60 21.67
CA LEU A 233 -5.74 6.01 21.34
C LEU A 233 -6.34 6.53 20.03
N ASP A 234 -6.00 7.75 19.60
CA ASP A 234 -6.50 8.29 18.32
C ASP A 234 -5.87 7.55 17.16
N ILE A 235 -4.55 7.27 17.23
CA ILE A 235 -3.83 6.42 16.27
C ILE A 235 -4.33 4.97 16.36
N TYR A 236 -4.45 4.43 17.57
CA TYR A 236 -4.88 3.05 17.80
C TYR A 236 -6.21 2.74 17.12
N ASN A 237 -7.17 3.67 17.20
CA ASN A 237 -8.50 3.52 16.63
C ASN A 237 -8.53 3.60 15.10
N GLN A 238 -7.46 4.04 14.44
CA GLN A 238 -7.38 4.07 12.97
C GLN A 238 -6.87 2.76 12.37
N PHE A 239 -6.20 1.90 13.15
CA PHE A 239 -5.72 0.61 12.64
C PHE A 239 -6.87 -0.32 12.27
N GLU A 240 -6.73 -1.09 11.18
CA GLU A 240 -7.75 -2.09 10.79
C GLU A 240 -7.72 -3.30 11.76
N ASN A 241 -6.52 -3.69 12.16
CA ASN A 241 -6.19 -4.74 13.10
C ASN A 241 -5.10 -4.27 14.09
N PRO A 242 -5.47 -3.52 15.14
CA PRO A 242 -4.51 -3.02 16.12
C PRO A 242 -3.79 -4.12 16.92
N ARG A 243 -4.26 -5.38 16.85
CA ARG A 243 -3.63 -6.53 17.54
C ARG A 243 -2.58 -7.25 16.70
N LEU A 244 -2.31 -6.80 15.47
CA LEU A 244 -1.39 -7.49 14.57
C LEU A 244 0.02 -7.64 15.17
N ALA A 245 0.58 -6.59 15.79
CA ALA A 245 1.89 -6.65 16.43
C ALA A 245 1.94 -7.66 17.59
N GLU A 246 0.87 -7.74 18.40
CA GLU A 246 0.76 -8.75 19.47
C GLU A 246 0.75 -10.17 18.89
N MET A 247 -0.02 -10.39 17.82
CA MET A 247 -0.08 -11.67 17.13
C MET A 247 1.29 -12.07 16.56
N VAL A 248 1.97 -11.14 15.89
CA VAL A 248 3.33 -11.34 15.35
C VAL A 248 4.29 -11.71 16.48
N ARG A 249 4.28 -10.95 17.57
CA ARG A 249 5.13 -11.21 18.73
C ARG A 249 4.90 -12.60 19.31
N ASN A 250 3.65 -13.02 19.49
CA ASN A 250 3.33 -14.32 20.08
C ASN A 250 3.70 -15.51 19.17
N ASN A 251 3.71 -15.32 17.85
CA ASN A 251 3.95 -16.40 16.89
C ASN A 251 5.40 -16.48 16.38
N TRP A 252 6.09 -15.34 16.25
CA TRP A 252 7.37 -15.24 15.56
C TRP A 252 8.55 -14.93 16.49
N SER A 253 8.28 -14.57 17.75
CA SER A 253 9.31 -14.63 18.78
C SER A 253 9.79 -16.07 18.86
N ARG A 254 11.09 -16.31 18.63
CA ARG A 254 11.68 -17.65 18.66
C ARG A 254 11.12 -18.42 19.86
N ARG A 255 10.39 -19.52 19.62
CA ARG A 255 10.32 -20.59 20.60
C ARG A 255 11.76 -21.06 20.80
N LYS A 256 12.44 -20.55 21.82
CA LYS A 256 13.55 -21.28 22.44
C LYS A 256 12.92 -22.54 23.03
N GLN A 257 12.74 -23.56 22.21
CA GLN A 257 12.71 -24.92 22.73
C GLN A 257 14.12 -25.20 23.23
N PHE A 258 14.18 -25.57 24.51
CA PHE A 258 15.36 -26.00 25.23
C PHE A 258 16.14 -27.08 24.48
#